data_AF-A0A931YHK2-F1
#
_entry.id   AF-A0A931YHK2-F1
#
_cell.length_a   1.000
_cell.length_b   1.000
_cell.length_c   1.000
_cell.angle_alpha   90.00
_cell.angle_beta   90.00
_cell.angle_gamma   90.00
#
_symmetry.space_group_name_H-M   'P 1'
#
loop_
_entity.id
_entity.type
_entity.pdbx_description
1 polymer ?
#
loop_
_entity_poly.entity_id
_entity_poly.type
_entity_poly.pdbx_seq_one_letter_code
_entity_poly.pdbx_strand_id
1 'polypeptide(L)'
;KRMEFGKLLVNSAFTLALVAGLSVSDLSENAVANLGWGEITLPHPVYIGDTLYAESEVLETRESRSRPYAGIVGVRTRGLNQDGVVVIEYTRTFMVYKRDAAPVRDLFPEPAAGRPGGPRNPGAAGARPRGRRGKA
;
A
#
# COMPACT_ATOMS: atom_id res chain seq x y z
N LYS A 1 -19.10 -36.87 3.85
CA LYS A 1 -18.54 -36.18 2.66
C LYS A 1 -17.14 -35.70 3.05
N ARG A 2 -16.09 -36.22 2.43
CA ARG A 2 -14.69 -35.97 2.86
C ARG A 2 -14.14 -34.83 2.00
N MET A 3 -13.71 -33.73 2.62
CA MET A 3 -13.09 -32.61 1.93
C MET A 3 -11.70 -33.04 1.46
N GLU A 4 -11.34 -32.75 0.20
CA GLU A 4 -10.04 -33.09 -0.37
C GLU A 4 -8.86 -32.52 0.45
N PHE A 5 -9.06 -31.32 1.00
CA PHE A 5 -8.08 -30.61 1.82
C PHE A 5 -8.25 -30.79 3.33
N GLY A 6 -9.19 -31.65 3.78
CA GLY A 6 -9.41 -31.96 5.20
C GLY A 6 -9.91 -30.79 6.08
N LYS A 7 -10.03 -29.58 5.54
CA LYS A 7 -10.46 -28.34 6.22
C LYS A 7 -11.35 -27.50 5.31
N LEU A 8 -12.16 -26.61 5.91
CA LEU A 8 -12.99 -25.65 5.18
C LEU A 8 -12.12 -24.61 4.48
N LEU A 9 -12.29 -24.52 3.17
CA LEU A 9 -11.62 -23.52 2.33
C LEU A 9 -12.35 -22.19 2.36
N VAL A 10 -11.58 -21.11 2.35
CA VAL A 10 -12.08 -19.76 2.07
C VAL A 10 -12.33 -19.61 0.57
N ASN A 11 -13.42 -18.95 0.20
CA ASN A 11 -13.76 -18.69 -1.20
C ASN A 11 -12.67 -17.85 -1.89
N SER A 12 -12.22 -18.29 -3.07
CA SER A 12 -11.11 -17.64 -3.78
C SER A 12 -11.41 -16.22 -4.25
N ALA A 13 -12.65 -15.92 -4.65
CA ALA A 13 -13.04 -14.56 -5.03
C ALA A 13 -13.06 -13.62 -3.81
N PHE A 14 -13.42 -14.14 -2.63
CA PHE A 14 -13.27 -13.40 -1.38
C PHE A 14 -11.80 -13.16 -1.04
N THR A 15 -10.92 -14.16 -1.20
CA THR A 15 -9.47 -13.99 -1.02
C THR A 15 -8.92 -12.89 -1.93
N LEU A 16 -9.33 -12.87 -3.21
CA LEU A 16 -8.97 -11.80 -4.14
C LEU A 16 -9.44 -10.44 -3.64
N ALA A 17 -10.71 -10.31 -3.26
CA ALA A 17 -11.28 -9.05 -2.77
C ALA A 17 -10.57 -8.56 -1.50
N LEU A 18 -10.23 -9.46 -0.58
CA LEU A 18 -9.54 -9.14 0.67
C LEU A 18 -8.11 -8.64 0.40
N VAL A 19 -7.32 -9.39 -0.36
CA VAL A 19 -5.93 -9.01 -0.69
C VAL A 19 -5.89 -7.74 -1.54
N ALA A 20 -6.86 -7.54 -2.44
CA ALA A 20 -7.04 -6.28 -3.15
C ALA A 20 -7.41 -5.11 -2.24
N GLY A 21 -8.27 -5.33 -1.24
CA GLY A 21 -8.63 -4.33 -0.25
C GLY A 21 -7.42 -3.87 0.56
N LEU A 22 -6.54 -4.79 0.96
CA LEU A 22 -5.31 -4.49 1.70
C LEU A 22 -4.37 -3.55 0.92
N SER A 23 -4.28 -3.69 -0.40
CA SER A 23 -3.39 -2.86 -1.23
C SER A 23 -3.96 -1.49 -1.61
N VAL A 24 -5.22 -1.18 -1.26
CA VAL A 24 -5.88 0.07 -1.69
C VAL A 24 -5.14 1.29 -1.18
N SER A 25 -4.78 1.31 0.11
CA SER A 25 -4.15 2.47 0.75
C SER A 25 -2.86 2.90 0.04
N ASP A 26 -2.02 1.95 -0.35
CA ASP A 26 -0.74 2.23 -1.01
C ASP A 26 -0.88 2.53 -2.51
N LEU A 27 -1.88 1.93 -3.18
CA LEU A 27 -1.94 1.92 -4.65
C LEU A 27 -3.05 2.78 -5.24
N SER A 28 -4.27 2.62 -4.73
CA SER A 28 -5.48 3.04 -5.46
C SER A 28 -6.44 3.88 -4.63
N GLU A 29 -6.01 4.36 -3.47
CA GLU A 29 -6.78 5.32 -2.65
C GLU A 29 -7.17 6.56 -3.44
N ASN A 30 -6.26 7.07 -4.27
CA ASN A 30 -6.50 8.15 -5.22
C ASN A 30 -6.72 7.64 -6.66
N ALA A 31 -7.25 6.44 -6.84
CA ALA A 31 -7.56 5.94 -8.19
C ALA A 31 -8.77 6.67 -8.79
N VAL A 32 -8.64 7.05 -10.06
CA VAL A 32 -9.76 7.50 -10.90
C VAL A 32 -10.65 6.31 -11.24
N ALA A 33 -10.04 5.20 -11.64
CA ALA A 33 -10.74 4.00 -12.06
C ALA A 33 -9.82 2.78 -12.01
N ASN A 34 -10.40 1.63 -11.70
CA ASN A 34 -9.77 0.34 -11.98
C ASN A 34 -10.01 0.00 -13.45
N LEU A 35 -8.95 -0.24 -14.23
CA LEU A 35 -9.07 -0.43 -15.68
C LEU A 35 -9.17 -1.91 -16.05
N GLY A 36 -8.58 -2.79 -15.25
CA GLY A 36 -8.65 -4.22 -15.50
C GLY A 36 -7.79 -5.05 -14.56
N TRP A 37 -8.06 -6.35 -14.62
CA TRP A 37 -7.29 -7.40 -13.97
C TRP A 37 -6.64 -8.24 -15.06
N GLY A 38 -5.40 -8.66 -14.82
CA GLY A 38 -4.70 -9.61 -15.67
C GLY A 38 -4.78 -11.02 -15.09
N GLU A 39 -3.67 -11.74 -15.17
CA GLU A 39 -3.55 -13.09 -14.62
C GLU A 39 -3.84 -13.11 -13.11
N ILE A 40 -4.60 -14.10 -12.65
CA ILE A 40 -4.91 -14.37 -11.24
C ILE A 40 -4.60 -15.85 -10.99
N THR A 41 -3.68 -16.13 -10.07
CA THR A 41 -3.29 -17.48 -9.68
C THR A 41 -3.57 -17.70 -8.20
N LEU A 42 -3.96 -18.94 -7.84
CA LEU A 42 -4.31 -19.36 -6.48
C LEU A 42 -3.48 -20.60 -6.12
N PRO A 43 -2.16 -20.46 -5.95
CA PRO A 43 -1.25 -21.60 -5.83
C PRO A 43 -1.47 -22.43 -4.56
N HIS A 44 -2.03 -21.83 -3.49
CA HIS A 44 -2.29 -22.51 -2.23
C HIS A 44 -3.65 -22.13 -1.65
N PRO A 45 -4.35 -23.07 -0.99
CA PRO A 45 -5.63 -22.79 -0.34
C PRO A 45 -5.48 -21.83 0.84
N VAL A 46 -6.54 -21.07 1.10
CA VAL A 46 -6.69 -20.26 2.33
C VAL A 46 -7.70 -20.95 3.24
N TYR A 47 -7.41 -20.98 4.53
CA TYR A 47 -8.27 -21.56 5.56
C TYR A 47 -8.73 -20.52 6.58
N ILE A 48 -9.81 -20.84 7.29
CA ILE A 48 -10.25 -20.05 8.43
C ILE A 48 -9.14 -20.05 9.50
N GLY A 49 -8.77 -18.85 9.95
CA GLY A 49 -7.70 -18.63 10.92
C GLY A 49 -6.37 -18.18 10.30
N ASP A 50 -6.21 -18.24 8.97
CA ASP A 50 -5.03 -17.68 8.31
C ASP A 50 -5.00 -16.16 8.48
N THR A 51 -3.80 -15.62 8.68
CA THR A 51 -3.54 -14.17 8.65
C THR A 51 -2.96 -13.81 7.30
N LEU A 52 -3.62 -12.92 6.56
CA LEU A 52 -3.18 -12.54 5.22
C LEU A 52 -2.45 -11.19 5.20
N TYR A 53 -1.38 -11.14 4.42
CA TYR A 53 -0.60 -9.96 4.08
C TYR A 53 -0.69 -9.72 2.58
N ALA A 54 -0.51 -8.47 2.16
CA ALA A 54 -0.43 -8.10 0.75
C ALA A 54 0.84 -7.30 0.50
N GLU A 55 1.51 -7.58 -0.61
CA GLU A 55 2.61 -6.77 -1.12
C GLU A 55 2.42 -6.55 -2.62
N SER A 56 2.83 -5.39 -3.09
CA SER A 56 2.62 -4.98 -4.48
C SER A 56 3.90 -4.43 -5.10
N GLU A 57 4.14 -4.79 -6.35
CA GLU A 57 5.24 -4.32 -7.17
C GLU A 57 4.68 -3.57 -8.38
N VAL A 58 5.19 -2.35 -8.61
CA VAL A 58 4.86 -1.59 -9.82
C VAL A 58 5.66 -2.17 -10.98
N LEU A 59 4.96 -2.68 -11.99
CA LEU A 59 5.57 -3.27 -13.18
C LEU A 59 5.76 -2.22 -14.28
N GLU A 60 4.77 -1.34 -14.46
CA GLU A 60 4.80 -0.33 -15.50
C GLU A 60 4.02 0.92 -15.07
N THR A 61 4.43 2.06 -15.64
CA THR A 61 3.70 3.31 -15.51
C THR A 61 3.70 4.02 -16.85
N ARG A 62 2.60 4.71 -17.16
CA ARG A 62 2.51 5.59 -18.32
C ARG A 62 1.52 6.71 -18.07
N GLU A 63 1.65 7.80 -18.81
CA GLU A 63 0.65 8.85 -18.77
C GLU A 63 -0.64 8.46 -19.50
N SER A 64 -1.77 9.00 -19.06
CA SER A 64 -3.02 8.91 -19.80
C SER A 64 -3.00 9.92 -20.96
N ARG A 65 -3.23 9.43 -22.18
CA ARG A 65 -3.34 10.29 -23.37
C ARG A 65 -4.59 11.17 -23.37
N SER A 66 -5.67 10.70 -22.76
CA SER A 66 -6.97 11.40 -22.75
C SER A 66 -7.26 12.16 -21.47
N ARG A 67 -6.49 11.93 -20.39
CA ARG A 67 -6.68 12.57 -19.08
C ARG A 67 -5.32 13.06 -18.55
N PRO A 68 -4.88 14.28 -18.91
CA PRO A 68 -3.54 14.78 -18.56
C PRO A 68 -3.24 14.81 -17.05
N TYR A 69 -4.28 14.90 -16.23
CA TYR A 69 -4.22 14.88 -14.77
C TYR A 69 -4.03 13.49 -14.15
N ALA A 70 -3.95 12.42 -14.95
CA ALA A 70 -3.89 11.05 -14.48
C ALA A 70 -2.78 10.22 -15.15
N GLY A 71 -2.24 9.28 -14.40
CA GLY A 71 -1.36 8.21 -14.87
C GLY A 71 -2.07 6.87 -14.86
N ILE A 72 -1.50 5.90 -15.58
CA ILE A 72 -1.92 4.50 -15.59
C ILE A 72 -0.76 3.67 -15.04
N VAL A 73 -1.07 2.82 -14.06
CA VAL A 73 -0.11 2.01 -13.32
C VAL A 73 -0.52 0.55 -13.42
N GLY A 74 0.39 -0.30 -13.86
CA GLY A 74 0.28 -1.75 -13.82
C GLY A 74 1.06 -2.30 -12.63
N VAL A 75 0.42 -3.12 -11.81
CA VAL A 75 1.02 -3.73 -10.63
C VAL A 75 0.86 -5.24 -10.62
N ARG A 76 1.81 -5.93 -10.00
CA ARG A 76 1.66 -7.29 -9.51
C ARG A 76 1.46 -7.24 -8.02
N THR A 77 0.50 -7.99 -7.49
CA THR A 77 0.26 -8.11 -6.05
C THR A 77 0.27 -9.57 -5.63
N ARG A 78 0.97 -9.87 -4.54
CA ARG A 78 0.99 -11.18 -3.89
C ARG A 78 0.27 -11.08 -2.55
N GLY A 79 -0.58 -12.07 -2.28
CA GLY A 79 -1.15 -12.32 -0.97
C GLY A 79 -0.42 -13.49 -0.30
N LEU A 80 0.05 -13.30 0.92
CA LEU A 80 0.79 -14.30 1.70
C LEU A 80 0.07 -14.60 3.00
N ASN A 81 0.16 -15.84 3.51
CA ASN A 81 -0.32 -16.18 4.84
C ASN A 81 0.74 -15.91 5.94
N GLN A 82 0.44 -16.25 7.20
CA GLN A 82 1.34 -16.10 8.36
C GLN A 82 2.68 -16.85 8.23
N ASP A 83 2.73 -17.88 7.40
CA ASP A 83 3.92 -18.71 7.19
C ASP A 83 4.74 -18.22 5.97
N GLY A 84 4.35 -17.10 5.36
CA GLY A 84 4.99 -16.57 4.16
C GLY A 84 4.65 -17.35 2.89
N VAL A 85 3.63 -18.20 2.90
CA VAL A 85 3.19 -18.94 1.72
C VAL A 85 2.32 -18.04 0.85
N VAL A 86 2.67 -17.88 -0.43
CA VAL A 86 1.85 -17.17 -1.40
C VAL A 86 0.57 -17.96 -1.62
N VAL A 87 -0.59 -17.35 -1.34
CA VAL A 87 -1.92 -17.97 -1.51
C VAL A 87 -2.66 -17.42 -2.73
N ILE A 88 -2.31 -16.21 -3.17
CA ILE A 88 -2.83 -15.58 -4.38
C ILE A 88 -1.77 -14.67 -4.99
N GLU A 89 -1.69 -14.64 -6.32
CA GLU A 89 -0.93 -13.63 -7.05
C GLU A 89 -1.78 -13.12 -8.21
N TYR A 90 -1.82 -11.80 -8.40
CA TYR A 90 -2.53 -11.21 -9.53
C TYR A 90 -1.83 -9.99 -10.10
N THR A 91 -2.17 -9.65 -11.35
CA THR A 91 -1.86 -8.36 -11.96
C THR A 91 -3.09 -7.49 -12.08
N ARG A 92 -2.91 -6.17 -11.93
CA ARG A 92 -3.98 -5.18 -12.01
C ARG A 92 -3.48 -3.91 -12.65
N THR A 93 -4.30 -3.29 -13.48
CA THR A 93 -4.03 -1.98 -14.06
C THR A 93 -5.10 -1.00 -13.62
N PHE A 94 -4.68 0.16 -13.11
CA PHE A 94 -5.59 1.22 -12.69
C PHE A 94 -5.09 2.59 -13.13
N MET A 95 -6.02 3.53 -13.18
CA MET A 95 -5.74 4.94 -13.43
C MET A 95 -5.75 5.69 -12.10
N VAL A 96 -4.73 6.49 -11.85
CA VAL A 96 -4.53 7.23 -10.60
C VAL A 96 -4.25 8.71 -10.90
N TYR A 97 -4.72 9.60 -10.03
CA TYR A 97 -4.41 11.02 -10.16
C TYR A 97 -2.91 11.26 -10.05
N LYS A 98 -2.39 12.19 -10.86
CA LYS A 98 -1.07 12.79 -10.62
C LYS A 98 -1.13 13.60 -9.32
N ARG A 99 0.02 13.78 -8.67
CA ARG A 99 0.13 14.39 -7.33
C ARG A 99 -0.56 15.75 -7.22
N ASP A 100 -0.43 16.57 -8.25
CA ASP A 100 -1.00 17.92 -8.34
C ASP A 100 -2.51 17.96 -8.60
N ALA A 101 -3.10 16.81 -8.94
CA ALA A 101 -4.54 16.67 -9.24
C ALA A 101 -5.28 15.75 -8.26
N ALA A 102 -4.59 15.13 -7.30
CA ALA A 102 -5.21 14.19 -6.36
C ALA A 102 -6.27 14.88 -5.47
N PRO A 103 -7.49 14.30 -5.35
CA PRO A 103 -8.58 14.87 -4.56
C PRO A 103 -8.34 14.72 -3.05
N VAL A 104 -7.71 13.61 -2.64
CA VAL A 104 -7.33 13.39 -1.26
C VAL A 104 -5.85 13.70 -1.10
N ARG A 105 -5.56 14.65 -0.21
CA ARG A 105 -4.23 15.08 0.19
C ARG A 105 -4.11 14.94 1.71
N ASP A 106 -2.90 14.72 2.19
CA ASP A 106 -2.56 14.85 3.61
C ASP A 106 -3.37 13.92 4.54
N LEU A 107 -3.53 12.66 4.14
CA LEU A 107 -4.21 11.63 4.96
C LEU A 107 -3.45 11.27 6.23
N PHE A 108 -2.12 11.39 6.18
CA PHE A 108 -1.30 11.15 7.34
C PHE A 108 -1.49 12.31 8.32
N PRO A 109 -1.86 12.04 9.59
CA PRO A 109 -2.09 13.10 10.55
C PRO A 109 -0.80 13.89 10.77
N GLU A 110 -0.93 15.22 10.83
CA GLU A 110 0.16 16.07 11.27
C GLU A 110 0.55 15.70 12.71
N PRO A 111 1.85 15.56 13.01
CA PRO A 111 2.30 15.42 14.38
C PRO A 111 1.76 16.59 15.20
N ALA A 112 1.03 16.30 16.28
CA ALA A 112 0.58 17.35 17.18
C ALA A 112 1.80 18.17 17.62
N ALA A 113 1.79 19.48 17.34
CA ALA A 113 2.85 20.39 17.73
C ALA A 113 3.01 20.32 19.26
N GLY A 114 4.03 19.58 19.72
CA GLY A 114 4.41 19.39 21.12
C GLY A 114 3.23 19.21 22.09
N ARG A 115 2.90 17.96 22.45
CA ARG A 115 2.03 17.71 23.61
C ARG A 115 2.53 18.56 24.80
N PRO A 116 1.69 19.44 25.39
CA PRO A 116 2.11 20.16 26.59
C PRO A 116 2.43 19.10 27.66
N GLY A 117 3.70 18.97 28.04
CA GLY A 117 4.14 18.06 29.10
C GLY A 117 4.91 16.80 28.69
N GLY A 118 5.41 16.67 27.45
CA GLY A 118 6.45 15.68 27.16
C GLY A 118 7.68 15.90 28.05
N PRO A 119 8.39 14.84 28.51
CA PRO A 119 9.51 14.99 29.43
C PRO A 119 10.57 15.93 28.84
N ARG A 120 10.82 17.04 29.54
CA ARG A 120 11.91 17.97 29.19
C ARG A 120 13.21 17.19 29.23
N ASN A 121 13.84 16.98 28.08
CA ASN A 121 15.18 16.42 28.01
C ASN A 121 16.17 17.43 28.65
N PRO A 122 16.77 17.13 29.81
CA PRO A 122 17.67 18.08 30.48
C PRO A 122 18.99 18.30 29.74
N GLY A 123 19.29 17.51 28.70
CA GLY A 123 20.59 17.51 28.01
C GLY A 123 20.77 18.57 26.92
N ALA A 124 19.76 19.38 26.59
CA ALA A 124 19.82 20.32 25.46
C ALA A 124 20.27 21.75 25.83
N ALA A 125 20.83 21.96 27.02
CA ALA A 125 21.45 23.23 27.41
C ALA A 125 22.97 23.13 27.28
N GLY A 126 23.51 23.35 26.07
CA GLY A 126 24.98 23.35 25.92
C GLY A 126 25.58 23.33 24.52
N ALA A 127 24.99 23.99 23.52
CA ALA A 127 25.70 24.22 22.25
C ALA A 127 25.80 25.72 22.00
N ARG A 128 26.96 26.31 22.33
CA ARG A 128 27.32 27.69 21.97
C ARG A 128 27.35 27.82 20.43
N PRO A 129 26.90 28.93 19.85
CA PRO A 129 26.95 29.13 18.41
C PRO A 129 28.42 29.32 17.97
N ARG A 130 28.89 28.50 17.02
CA ARG A 130 30.18 28.72 16.35
C ARG A 130 30.07 29.98 15.49
N GLY A 131 31.01 30.89 15.72
CA GLY A 131 31.01 32.25 15.20
C GLY A 131 31.09 32.36 13.68
N ARG A 132 30.46 33.43 13.20
CA ARG A 132 30.50 33.97 11.86
C ARG A 132 31.91 34.54 11.59
N ARG A 133 32.63 33.98 10.62
CA ARG A 133 33.68 34.67 9.84
C ARG A 133 33.23 34.49 8.38
N GLY A 134 33.01 35.51 7.56
CA GLY A 134 33.84 36.68 7.32
C GLY A 134 34.28 36.56 5.85
N LYS A 135 33.77 37.45 4.99
CA LYS A 135 33.94 37.49 3.53
C LYS A 135 35.41 37.51 3.08
N ALA A 136 35.69 36.91 1.93
CA ALA A 136 36.42 37.53 0.82
C ALA A 136 35.82 37.00 -0.48
#